data_AF-A0A2N9J9D7-F1
#
_entry.id   AF-A0A2N9J9D7-F1
#
_cell.length_a   1.000
_cell.length_b   1.000
_cell.length_c   1.000
_cell.angle_alpha   90.00
_cell.angle_beta   90.00
_cell.angle_gamma   90.00
#
_symmetry.space_group_name_H-M   'P 1'
#
loop_
_entity.id
_entity.type
_entity.pdbx_description
1 polymer ?
#
loop_
_entity_poly.entity_id
_entity_poly.type
_entity_poly.pdbx_seq_one_letter_code
_entity_poly.pdbx_strand_id
1 'polypeptide(L)'
;MLRHVRYVSEYQQWYRSLLAGSFTVSNTQNKFVAVGCDTYAYLKGSKDGEPFSIGCLSICQNISSVPNGTCSGIGCCQMDIPQGLKNVSVSAYSFYNHTEVWDFNPCSFAFIIREDKFSFSSYYLSSLKNNATLPMVLDWAIGSDKCEDAQKNKSTYLCGVNTICDDPENGSGTGYRCNCTEGYHGNPYLKDGCQGIQFTCIYPL
;
A
#
# COMPACT_ATOMS: atom_id res chain seq x y z
N MET A 1 3.28 -2.66 7.32
CA MET A 1 4.27 -1.58 7.50
C MET A 1 3.76 -0.31 6.83
N LEU A 2 3.54 0.77 7.58
CA LEU A 2 3.17 2.06 7.00
C LEU A 2 4.38 2.71 6.33
N ARG A 3 4.22 3.23 5.12
CA ARG A 3 5.20 4.05 4.40
C ARG A 3 4.54 5.29 3.85
N HIS A 4 5.30 6.37 3.74
CA HIS A 4 4.83 7.59 3.11
C HIS A 4 5.46 7.68 1.72
N VAL A 5 4.63 7.74 0.70
CA VAL A 5 5.04 7.90 -0.70
C VAL A 5 4.56 9.25 -1.23
N ARG A 6 5.16 9.72 -2.33
CA ARG A 6 4.66 10.90 -3.03
C ARG A 6 3.73 10.48 -4.15
N TYR A 7 2.81 11.37 -4.52
CA TYR A 7 2.05 11.21 -5.74
C TYR A 7 2.96 11.24 -6.98
N VAL A 8 2.47 10.71 -8.08
CA VAL A 8 3.06 10.88 -9.42
C VAL A 8 2.19 11.85 -10.20
N SER A 9 2.81 12.85 -10.81
CA SER A 9 2.15 13.74 -11.76
C SER A 9 2.66 13.48 -13.17
N GLU A 10 1.86 13.81 -14.17
CA GLU A 10 2.23 13.64 -15.59
C GLU A 10 3.54 14.33 -15.99
N TYR A 11 3.88 15.47 -15.36
CA TYR A 11 5.15 16.19 -15.58
C TYR A 11 6.35 15.64 -14.79
N GLN A 12 6.14 14.68 -13.89
CA GLN A 12 7.18 14.02 -13.08
C GLN A 12 7.13 12.50 -13.27
N GLN A 13 7.24 12.05 -14.52
CA GLN A 13 7.27 10.64 -14.95
C GLN A 13 8.55 9.87 -14.58
N TRP A 14 9.15 10.17 -13.44
CA TRP A 14 10.20 9.29 -12.94
C TRP A 14 9.54 8.03 -12.39
N TYR A 15 9.95 6.87 -12.91
CA TYR A 15 9.50 5.57 -12.43
C TYR A 15 9.81 5.44 -10.94
N ARG A 16 8.84 5.76 -10.08
CA ARG A 16 8.83 5.43 -8.65
C ARG A 16 8.60 3.93 -8.53
N SER A 17 9.59 3.13 -8.90
CA SER A 17 9.55 1.69 -8.67
C SER A 17 9.79 1.46 -7.18
N LEU A 18 8.77 0.99 -6.47
CA LEU A 18 8.98 0.40 -5.15
C LEU A 18 9.59 -0.99 -5.34
N LEU A 19 10.91 -1.02 -5.53
CA LEU A 19 11.70 -2.26 -5.53
C LEU A 19 11.84 -2.73 -4.08
N ALA A 20 10.81 -3.42 -3.63
CA ALA A 20 10.74 -3.93 -2.27
C ALA A 20 10.70 -5.46 -2.39
N GLY A 21 11.86 -6.08 -2.63
CA GLY A 21 11.96 -7.50 -2.99
C GLY A 21 11.28 -8.49 -2.03
N SER A 22 11.00 -8.06 -0.80
CA SER A 22 10.29 -8.85 0.23
C SER A 22 8.94 -8.26 0.66
N PHE A 23 8.50 -7.15 0.05
CA PHE A 23 7.25 -6.48 0.40
C PHE A 23 6.23 -6.55 -0.73
N THR A 24 4.97 -6.61 -0.34
CA THR A 24 3.80 -6.50 -1.22
C THR A 24 2.99 -5.28 -0.85
N VAL A 25 2.24 -4.72 -1.78
CA VAL A 25 1.26 -3.68 -1.45
C VAL A 25 0.07 -4.34 -0.77
N SER A 26 -0.35 -3.81 0.39
CA SER A 26 -1.51 -4.35 1.10
C SER A 26 -2.78 -4.08 0.29
N ASN A 27 -3.46 -5.14 -0.14
CA ASN A 27 -4.67 -5.05 -0.97
C ASN A 27 -5.91 -4.63 -0.18
N THR A 28 -5.93 -4.90 1.12
CA THR A 28 -7.08 -4.59 2.00
C THR A 28 -7.02 -3.20 2.58
N GLN A 29 -5.82 -2.63 2.72
CA GLN A 29 -5.63 -1.33 3.38
C GLN A 29 -5.39 -0.19 2.41
N ASN A 30 -5.11 -0.44 1.13
CA ASN A 30 -4.83 0.60 0.15
C ASN A 30 -5.75 0.56 -1.05
N LYS A 31 -5.93 1.72 -1.67
CA LYS A 31 -6.51 1.88 -3.00
C LYS A 31 -5.50 2.48 -3.96
N PHE A 32 -5.61 2.13 -5.23
CA PHE A 32 -5.00 2.87 -6.32
C PHE A 32 -5.94 4.00 -6.73
N VAL A 33 -5.45 5.23 -6.80
CA VAL A 33 -6.29 6.40 -7.07
C VAL A 33 -5.66 7.25 -8.17
N ALA A 34 -6.52 7.73 -9.08
CA ALA A 34 -6.22 8.76 -10.05
C ALA A 34 -7.12 9.97 -9.80
N VAL A 35 -6.56 11.17 -9.84
CA VAL A 35 -7.30 12.44 -9.66
C VAL A 35 -7.00 13.37 -10.83
N GLY A 36 -8.07 13.87 -11.45
CA GLY A 36 -8.04 14.76 -12.59
C GLY A 36 -9.25 14.57 -13.50
N CYS A 37 -9.51 15.57 -14.33
CA CYS A 37 -10.30 15.44 -15.56
C CYS A 37 -9.35 15.18 -16.71
N ASP A 38 -9.83 14.68 -17.85
CA ASP A 38 -8.95 14.35 -18.98
C ASP A 38 -7.74 13.49 -18.54
N THR A 39 -7.99 12.50 -17.68
CA THR A 39 -6.95 11.80 -16.93
C THR A 39 -7.06 10.30 -17.10
N TYR A 40 -5.93 9.63 -17.32
CA TYR A 40 -5.79 8.19 -17.11
C TYR A 40 -4.48 7.87 -16.40
N ALA A 41 -4.49 6.80 -15.60
CA ALA A 41 -3.35 6.37 -14.82
C ALA A 41 -3.22 4.86 -14.87
N TYR A 42 -1.99 4.37 -14.77
CA TYR A 42 -1.69 2.95 -14.65
C TYR A 42 -0.98 2.64 -13.34
N LEU A 43 -1.45 1.58 -12.69
CA LEU A 43 -0.69 0.84 -11.69
C LEU A 43 -0.11 -0.41 -12.38
N LYS A 44 1.21 -0.45 -12.48
CA LYS A 44 1.96 -1.61 -13.00
C LYS A 44 2.69 -2.30 -11.86
N GLY A 45 2.93 -3.59 -11.99
CA GLY A 45 3.71 -4.35 -11.03
C GLY A 45 3.98 -5.76 -11.52
N SER A 46 4.37 -6.64 -10.61
CA SER A 46 4.47 -8.07 -10.84
C SER A 46 3.55 -8.81 -9.88
N LYS A 47 2.81 -9.79 -10.41
CA LYS A 47 1.96 -10.69 -9.65
C LYS A 47 2.32 -12.11 -10.05
N ASP A 48 2.68 -12.95 -9.09
CA ASP A 48 3.06 -14.36 -9.32
C ASP A 48 4.19 -14.54 -10.35
N GLY A 49 5.11 -13.55 -10.42
CA GLY A 49 6.22 -13.53 -11.38
C GLY A 49 5.88 -12.92 -12.74
N GLU A 50 4.60 -12.69 -13.04
CA GLU A 50 4.13 -12.17 -14.31
C GLU A 50 3.91 -10.65 -14.28
N PRO A 51 4.08 -9.94 -15.41
CA PRO A 51 3.73 -8.53 -15.52
C PRO A 51 2.23 -8.30 -15.28
N PHE A 52 1.91 -7.34 -14.42
CA PHE A 52 0.56 -6.93 -14.10
C PHE A 52 0.36 -5.43 -14.39
N SER A 53 -0.80 -5.07 -14.92
CA SER A 53 -1.19 -3.68 -15.13
C SER A 53 -2.69 -3.50 -15.00
N ILE A 54 -3.10 -2.45 -14.30
CA ILE A 54 -4.49 -1.97 -14.25
C ILE A 54 -4.55 -0.47 -14.51
N GLY A 55 -5.66 0.00 -15.07
CA GLY A 55 -5.88 1.39 -15.44
C GLY A 55 -7.04 2.02 -14.67
N CYS A 56 -6.92 3.30 -14.37
CA CYS A 56 -7.98 4.12 -13.77
C CYS A 56 -8.12 5.38 -14.61
N LEU A 57 -9.34 5.68 -15.06
CA LEU A 57 -9.63 6.82 -15.95
C LEU A 57 -10.69 7.73 -15.34
N SER A 58 -10.62 9.02 -15.67
CA SER A 58 -11.56 10.03 -15.23
C SER A 58 -11.70 11.11 -16.30
N ILE A 59 -12.94 11.35 -16.73
CA ILE A 59 -13.26 12.31 -17.78
C ILE A 59 -14.36 13.24 -17.28
N CYS A 60 -14.13 14.54 -17.45
CA CYS A 60 -15.06 15.60 -17.13
C CYS A 60 -14.69 16.86 -17.93
N GLN A 61 -15.65 17.72 -18.19
CA GLN A 61 -15.46 18.97 -18.94
C GLN A 61 -15.66 20.21 -18.07
N ASN A 62 -16.36 20.10 -16.94
CA ASN A 62 -16.64 21.23 -16.06
C ASN A 62 -16.51 20.82 -14.59
N ILE A 63 -15.93 21.70 -13.77
CA ILE A 63 -15.82 21.48 -12.32
C ILE A 63 -17.18 21.35 -11.64
N SER A 64 -18.24 21.96 -12.18
CA SER A 64 -19.60 21.88 -11.63
C SER A 64 -20.20 20.48 -11.71
N SER A 65 -19.72 19.64 -12.63
CA SER A 65 -20.15 18.25 -12.75
C SER A 65 -19.33 17.29 -11.90
N VAL A 66 -18.33 17.77 -11.14
CA VAL A 66 -17.44 16.95 -10.32
C VAL A 66 -18.01 16.82 -8.90
N PRO A 67 -18.51 15.64 -8.50
CA PRO A 67 -19.09 15.44 -7.19
C PRO A 67 -18.01 15.23 -6.12
N ASN A 68 -18.18 15.88 -4.96
CA ASN A 68 -17.34 15.65 -3.79
C ASN A 68 -17.71 14.34 -3.10
N GLY A 69 -16.74 13.69 -2.45
CA GLY A 69 -16.94 12.46 -1.67
C GLY A 69 -17.03 11.18 -2.50
N THR A 70 -17.15 11.27 -3.82
CA THR A 70 -17.23 10.11 -4.73
C THR A 70 -15.98 10.02 -5.61
N CYS A 71 -15.45 8.83 -5.82
CA CYS A 71 -14.27 8.61 -6.67
C CYS A 71 -14.50 7.43 -7.63
N SER A 72 -15.35 7.64 -8.64
CA SER A 72 -15.85 6.57 -9.53
C SER A 72 -15.95 7.00 -10.99
N GLY A 73 -14.98 7.79 -11.47
CA GLY A 73 -14.79 8.11 -12.90
C GLY A 73 -15.03 9.58 -13.30
N ILE A 74 -15.44 10.45 -12.37
CA ILE A 74 -15.64 11.88 -12.62
C ILE A 74 -14.79 12.69 -11.64
N GLY A 75 -13.74 13.33 -12.14
CA GLY A 75 -12.71 14.03 -11.36
C GLY A 75 -11.78 13.13 -10.54
N CYS A 76 -12.21 11.91 -10.23
CA CYS A 76 -11.46 10.92 -9.47
C CYS A 76 -11.89 9.51 -9.85
N CYS A 77 -10.92 8.59 -9.91
CA CYS A 77 -11.13 7.17 -10.09
C CYS A 77 -10.32 6.43 -9.03
N GLN A 78 -10.90 5.42 -8.37
CA GLN A 78 -10.18 4.53 -7.47
C GLN A 78 -10.42 3.07 -7.83
N MET A 79 -9.41 2.23 -7.60
CA MET A 79 -9.48 0.79 -7.82
C MET A 79 -8.88 -0.01 -6.67
N ASP A 80 -9.40 -1.21 -6.50
CA ASP A 80 -8.81 -2.21 -5.64
C ASP A 80 -7.48 -2.72 -6.20
N ILE A 81 -6.54 -2.99 -5.31
CA ILE A 81 -5.23 -3.54 -5.65
C ILE A 81 -5.33 -5.06 -5.51
N PRO A 82 -4.89 -5.87 -6.48
CA PRO A 82 -4.90 -7.31 -6.30
C PRO A 82 -3.94 -7.74 -5.20
N GLN A 83 -4.29 -8.82 -4.50
CA GLN A 83 -3.39 -9.48 -3.57
C GLN A 83 -2.10 -9.93 -4.27
N GLY A 84 -0.98 -9.85 -3.55
CA GLY A 84 0.33 -10.36 -4.01
C GLY A 84 1.12 -9.40 -4.90
N LEU A 85 0.63 -8.19 -5.14
CA LEU A 85 1.30 -7.26 -6.06
C LEU A 85 2.64 -6.75 -5.50
N LYS A 86 3.71 -6.93 -6.28
CA LYS A 86 5.09 -6.53 -5.98
C LYS A 86 5.61 -5.56 -7.04
N ASN A 87 6.76 -4.93 -6.76
CA ASN A 87 7.50 -4.10 -7.71
C ASN A 87 6.63 -3.05 -8.41
N VAL A 88 5.79 -2.38 -7.61
CA VAL A 88 4.78 -1.49 -8.17
C VAL A 88 5.38 -0.20 -8.71
N SER A 89 4.81 0.28 -9.80
CA SER A 89 5.05 1.61 -10.35
C SER A 89 3.71 2.25 -10.74
N VAL A 90 3.61 3.56 -10.53
CA VAL A 90 2.42 4.35 -10.83
C VAL A 90 2.77 5.37 -11.89
N SER A 91 1.86 5.60 -12.83
CA SER A 91 1.98 6.60 -13.88
C SER A 91 0.65 7.29 -14.12
N ALA A 92 0.70 8.58 -14.46
CA ALA A 92 -0.46 9.41 -14.75
C ALA A 92 -0.22 10.16 -16.06
N TYR A 93 -1.28 10.30 -16.84
CA TYR A 93 -1.28 10.88 -18.17
C TYR A 93 -2.58 11.65 -18.41
N SER A 94 -2.62 12.36 -19.53
CA SER A 94 -3.78 13.09 -20.02
C SER A 94 -4.15 12.61 -21.44
N PHE A 95 -5.45 12.57 -21.78
CA PHE A 95 -5.87 12.19 -23.13
C PHE A 95 -5.70 13.35 -24.12
N TYR A 96 -5.96 14.59 -23.68
CA TYR A 96 -6.00 15.79 -24.52
C TYR A 96 -5.13 16.94 -23.98
N ASN A 97 -4.09 16.61 -23.20
CA ASN A 97 -3.16 17.55 -22.58
C ASN A 97 -3.85 18.64 -21.74
N HIS A 98 -4.99 18.31 -21.14
CA HIS A 98 -5.82 19.22 -20.32
C HIS A 98 -6.33 20.45 -21.06
N THR A 99 -6.29 20.48 -22.39
CA THR A 99 -6.57 21.69 -23.18
C THR A 99 -7.96 22.27 -22.89
N GLU A 100 -8.96 21.41 -22.64
CA GLU A 100 -10.34 21.82 -22.36
C GLU A 100 -10.65 22.03 -20.86
N VAL A 101 -9.74 21.66 -19.96
CA VAL A 101 -9.98 21.66 -18.49
C VAL A 101 -8.90 22.41 -17.70
N TRP A 102 -7.95 23.04 -18.41
CA TRP A 102 -6.75 23.68 -17.85
C TRP A 102 -7.03 24.65 -16.71
N ASP A 103 -8.13 25.42 -16.80
CA ASP A 103 -8.51 26.45 -15.83
C ASP A 103 -8.72 25.91 -14.41
N PHE A 104 -9.11 24.63 -14.28
CA PHE A 104 -9.41 24.02 -12.98
C PHE A 104 -8.69 22.69 -12.73
N ASN A 105 -8.17 22.03 -13.77
CA ASN A 105 -7.37 20.83 -13.68
C ASN A 105 -6.16 20.91 -14.62
N PRO A 106 -5.05 21.54 -14.17
CA PRO A 106 -3.85 21.68 -14.99
C PRO A 106 -2.93 20.45 -14.95
N CYS A 107 -3.21 19.47 -14.10
CA CYS A 107 -2.38 18.28 -13.91
C CYS A 107 -3.20 17.02 -13.63
N SER A 108 -2.73 15.89 -14.15
CA SER A 108 -3.13 14.55 -13.71
C SER A 108 -2.30 14.07 -12.52
N PHE A 109 -2.94 13.45 -11.53
CA PHE A 109 -2.29 12.84 -10.37
C PHE A 109 -2.65 11.36 -10.23
N ALA A 110 -1.69 10.53 -9.81
CA ALA A 110 -1.95 9.16 -9.43
C ALA A 110 -1.09 8.71 -8.24
N PHE A 111 -1.65 7.83 -7.41
CA PHE A 111 -0.98 7.34 -6.20
C PHE A 111 -1.63 6.08 -5.64
N ILE A 112 -0.88 5.41 -4.74
CA ILE A 112 -1.42 4.39 -3.83
C ILE A 112 -1.54 5.04 -2.46
N ILE A 113 -2.71 4.93 -1.84
CA ILE A 113 -2.98 5.52 -0.53
C ILE A 113 -3.79 4.56 0.34
N ARG A 114 -3.57 4.65 1.65
CA ARG A 114 -4.36 3.95 2.65
C ARG A 114 -5.81 4.44 2.59
N GLU A 115 -6.77 3.52 2.51
CA GLU A 115 -8.16 3.88 2.17
C GLU A 115 -8.82 4.85 3.17
N ASP A 116 -8.48 4.75 4.47
CA ASP A 116 -8.97 5.63 5.53
C ASP A 116 -8.34 7.04 5.53
N LYS A 117 -7.40 7.30 4.61
CA LYS A 117 -6.65 8.56 4.51
C LYS A 117 -6.97 9.38 3.27
N PHE A 118 -7.91 8.93 2.45
CA PHE A 118 -8.31 9.66 1.27
C PHE A 118 -9.83 9.77 1.16
N SER A 119 -10.32 10.99 1.04
CA SER A 119 -11.71 11.29 0.70
C SER A 119 -11.69 12.36 -0.37
N PHE A 120 -12.27 12.09 -1.53
CA PHE A 120 -12.12 12.97 -2.68
C PHE A 120 -12.88 14.30 -2.49
N SER A 121 -12.27 15.38 -3.00
CA SER A 121 -12.86 16.70 -3.16
C SER A 121 -12.41 17.29 -4.48
N SER A 122 -13.29 17.98 -5.20
CA SER A 122 -12.99 18.66 -6.46
C SER A 122 -11.86 19.70 -6.32
N TYR A 123 -11.64 20.22 -5.11
CA TYR A 123 -10.49 21.08 -4.81
C TYR A 123 -9.14 20.42 -5.12
N TYR A 124 -9.05 19.10 -5.02
CA TYR A 124 -7.82 18.35 -5.28
C TYR A 124 -7.39 18.36 -6.75
N LEU A 125 -8.29 18.68 -7.68
CA LEU A 125 -7.96 18.82 -9.11
C LEU A 125 -6.85 19.86 -9.38
N SER A 126 -6.72 20.87 -8.51
CA SER A 126 -5.72 21.93 -8.63
C SER A 126 -4.70 21.96 -7.48
N SER A 127 -5.06 21.45 -6.30
CA SER A 127 -4.28 21.63 -5.06
C SER A 127 -3.43 20.43 -4.65
N LEU A 128 -3.65 19.23 -5.22
CA LEU A 128 -2.91 18.01 -4.85
C LEU A 128 -1.39 18.14 -4.97
N LYS A 129 -0.91 19.00 -5.87
CA LYS A 129 0.51 19.35 -6.02
C LYS A 129 1.18 19.87 -4.74
N ASN A 130 0.39 20.37 -3.80
CA ASN A 130 0.87 20.90 -2.52
C ASN A 130 1.01 19.81 -1.44
N ASN A 131 0.46 18.61 -1.67
CA ASN A 131 0.49 17.54 -0.68
C ASN A 131 1.77 16.71 -0.80
N ALA A 132 2.68 16.85 0.17
CA ALA A 132 4.03 16.30 0.05
C ALA A 132 4.12 14.78 0.27
N THR A 133 3.16 14.16 0.96
CA THR A 133 3.27 12.75 1.38
C THR A 133 1.93 12.08 1.62
N LEU A 134 1.77 10.88 1.07
CA LEU A 134 0.58 10.05 1.11
C LEU A 134 0.92 8.73 1.81
N PRO A 135 0.20 8.36 2.89
CA PRO A 135 0.45 7.12 3.61
C PRO A 135 -0.05 5.92 2.79
N MET A 136 0.77 4.86 2.71
CA MET A 136 0.40 3.56 2.16
C MET A 136 0.89 2.44 3.07
N VAL A 137 0.28 1.27 2.99
CA VAL A 137 0.63 0.10 3.80
C VAL A 137 1.26 -0.99 2.93
N LEU A 138 2.43 -1.46 3.33
CA LEU A 138 3.08 -2.62 2.74
C LEU A 138 2.89 -3.84 3.63
N ASP A 139 2.58 -4.97 3.02
CA ASP A 139 2.65 -6.29 3.64
C ASP A 139 4.04 -6.88 3.42
N TRP A 140 4.48 -7.70 4.37
CA TRP A 140 5.80 -8.33 4.37
C TRP A 140 5.72 -9.75 4.92
N ALA A 141 6.70 -10.59 4.60
CA ALA A 141 6.83 -11.92 5.20
C ALA A 141 8.31 -12.33 5.16
N ILE A 142 8.68 -13.32 5.97
CA ILE A 142 10.01 -13.90 6.00
C ILE A 142 10.05 -15.07 5.02
N GLY A 143 11.03 -15.04 4.12
CA GLY A 143 11.27 -16.13 3.18
C GLY A 143 10.06 -16.43 2.28
N SER A 144 10.03 -17.65 1.77
CA SER A 144 8.95 -18.21 0.94
C SER A 144 8.12 -19.26 1.66
N ASP A 145 8.67 -19.83 2.73
CA ASP A 145 8.13 -21.02 3.38
C ASP A 145 7.01 -20.65 4.35
N LYS A 146 5.98 -21.48 4.43
CA LYS A 146 4.94 -21.36 5.46
C LYS A 146 5.46 -21.83 6.80
N CYS A 147 4.77 -21.48 7.88
CA CYS A 147 5.12 -21.83 9.25
C CYS A 147 5.45 -23.30 9.45
N GLU A 148 4.62 -24.19 8.92
CA GLU A 148 4.83 -25.65 9.05
C GLU A 148 6.19 -26.07 8.49
N ASP A 149 6.58 -25.51 7.34
CA ASP A 149 7.84 -25.86 6.67
C ASP A 149 9.03 -25.11 7.27
N ALA A 150 8.86 -23.83 7.60
CA ALA A 150 9.88 -23.01 8.23
C ALA A 150 10.34 -23.59 9.58
N GLN A 151 9.42 -24.16 10.36
CA GLN A 151 9.72 -24.77 11.67
C GLN A 151 10.51 -26.09 11.56
N LYS A 152 10.46 -26.78 10.41
CA LYS A 152 11.24 -28.02 10.17
C LYS A 152 12.73 -27.73 10.13
N ASN A 153 13.15 -26.56 9.63
CA ASN A 153 14.55 -26.16 9.57
C ASN A 153 14.92 -25.15 10.67
N LYS A 154 15.26 -25.66 11.86
CA LYS A 154 15.66 -24.83 13.01
C LYS A 154 16.89 -23.94 12.77
N SER A 155 17.70 -24.22 11.75
CA SER A 155 18.88 -23.39 11.46
C SER A 155 18.54 -22.08 10.76
N THR A 156 17.43 -22.03 10.02
CA THR A 156 16.96 -20.86 9.26
C THR A 156 15.68 -20.25 9.84
N TYR A 157 15.03 -20.94 10.77
CA TYR A 157 13.85 -20.43 11.47
C TYR A 157 14.22 -19.25 12.38
N LEU A 158 13.56 -18.11 12.17
CA LEU A 158 13.92 -16.84 12.82
C LEU A 158 13.10 -16.50 14.07
N CYS A 159 12.02 -17.23 14.37
CA CYS A 159 11.22 -16.92 15.56
C CYS A 159 11.95 -17.35 16.84
N GLY A 160 11.99 -16.45 17.81
CA GLY A 160 12.57 -16.66 19.14
C GLY A 160 11.70 -17.47 20.10
N VAL A 161 12.08 -17.50 21.37
CA VAL A 161 11.33 -18.17 22.44
C VAL A 161 10.04 -17.40 22.77
N ASN A 162 8.99 -18.11 23.20
CA ASN A 162 7.66 -17.54 23.52
C ASN A 162 7.03 -16.78 22.34
N THR A 163 7.17 -17.37 21.15
CA THR A 163 6.60 -16.83 19.93
C THR A 163 5.68 -17.85 19.26
N ILE A 164 4.73 -17.34 18.49
CA ILE A 164 3.91 -18.10 17.58
C ILE A 164 4.25 -17.68 16.15
N CYS A 165 4.22 -18.65 15.24
CA CYS A 165 4.38 -18.41 13.82
C CYS A 165 3.01 -18.17 13.20
N ASP A 166 2.89 -17.14 12.36
CA ASP A 166 1.69 -16.86 11.57
C ASP A 166 1.99 -16.87 10.08
N ASP A 167 1.14 -17.54 9.31
CA ASP A 167 1.12 -17.48 7.85
C ASP A 167 0.26 -16.27 7.45
N PRO A 168 0.85 -15.18 6.93
CA PRO A 168 0.07 -13.99 6.59
C PRO A 168 -0.87 -14.30 5.42
N GLU A 169 -2.18 -14.20 5.68
CA GLU A 169 -3.23 -14.43 4.68
C GLU A 169 -3.23 -13.37 3.57
N ASN A 170 -2.73 -12.16 3.87
CA ASN A 170 -2.63 -11.03 2.95
C ASN A 170 -1.21 -10.87 2.38
N GLY A 171 -1.10 -10.20 1.23
CA GLY A 171 0.19 -9.98 0.56
C GLY A 171 0.57 -11.13 -0.38
N SER A 172 1.80 -11.63 -0.29
CA SER A 172 2.38 -12.61 -1.25
C SER A 172 1.74 -14.00 -1.20
N GLY A 173 1.01 -14.33 -0.13
CA GLY A 173 0.50 -15.68 0.13
C GLY A 173 1.59 -16.72 0.48
N THR A 174 2.83 -16.25 0.66
CA THR A 174 4.02 -17.06 0.97
C THR A 174 4.87 -16.36 2.03
N GLY A 175 5.71 -17.15 2.70
CA GLY A 175 6.49 -16.73 3.85
C GLY A 175 5.70 -16.78 5.15
N TYR A 176 6.37 -16.47 6.26
CA TYR A 176 5.79 -16.47 7.59
C TYR A 176 6.17 -15.21 8.38
N ARG A 177 5.48 -14.98 9.51
CA ARG A 177 5.82 -13.97 10.50
C ARG A 177 5.89 -14.64 11.88
N CYS A 178 6.46 -13.90 12.84
CA CYS A 178 6.60 -14.33 14.21
C CYS A 178 5.91 -13.28 15.07
N ASN A 179 5.04 -13.71 15.96
CA ASN A 179 4.38 -12.85 16.94
C ASN A 179 4.66 -13.38 18.34
N CYS A 180 4.60 -12.52 19.36
CA CYS A 180 4.67 -12.99 20.73
C CYS A 180 3.42 -13.80 21.08
N THR A 181 3.59 -14.87 21.84
CA THR A 181 2.45 -15.57 22.45
C THR A 181 1.71 -14.66 23.43
N GLU A 182 0.44 -14.95 23.70
CA GLU A 182 -0.37 -14.19 24.64
C GLU A 182 0.31 -14.08 26.02
N GLY A 183 0.32 -12.88 26.60
CA GLY A 183 1.00 -12.58 27.87
C GLY A 183 2.51 -12.28 27.77
N TYR A 184 3.09 -12.36 26.57
CA TYR A 184 4.49 -12.02 26.30
C TYR A 184 4.60 -10.78 25.40
N HIS A 185 5.64 -9.99 25.63
CA HIS A 185 5.92 -8.75 24.90
C HIS A 185 7.40 -8.67 24.49
N GLY A 186 7.69 -7.86 23.48
CA GLY A 186 9.05 -7.66 22.99
C GLY A 186 9.17 -7.93 21.50
N ASN A 187 10.38 -8.27 21.06
CA ASN A 187 10.66 -8.53 19.65
C ASN A 187 10.75 -10.05 19.42
N PRO A 188 9.79 -10.65 18.69
CA PRO A 188 9.72 -12.09 18.47
C PRO A 188 10.85 -12.63 17.57
N TYR A 189 11.66 -11.75 16.97
CA TYR A 189 12.78 -12.13 16.09
C TYR A 189 14.13 -12.13 16.81
N LEU A 190 14.17 -11.84 18.12
CA LEU A 190 15.38 -11.98 18.93
C LEU A 190 15.56 -13.42 19.39
N LYS A 191 16.81 -13.82 19.67
CA LYS A 191 17.12 -15.16 20.16
C LYS A 191 16.39 -15.49 21.47
N ASP A 192 16.34 -14.53 22.39
CA ASP A 192 15.61 -14.66 23.65
C ASP A 192 14.09 -14.44 23.47
N GLY A 193 13.67 -14.07 22.26
CA GLY A 193 12.28 -13.91 21.85
C GLY A 193 11.51 -12.90 22.69
N CYS A 194 10.27 -13.25 23.03
CA CYS A 194 9.40 -12.40 23.81
C CYS A 194 9.53 -12.68 25.31
N GLN A 195 9.47 -11.61 26.10
CA GLN A 195 9.61 -11.62 27.55
C GLN A 195 8.22 -11.55 28.20
N GLY A 196 7.99 -12.39 29.20
CA GLY A 196 6.74 -12.41 29.95
C GLY A 196 6.72 -11.31 31.01
N ILE A 197 5.52 -10.86 31.37
CA ILE A 197 5.35 -10.09 32.61
C ILE A 197 5.42 -11.10 33.77
N GLN A 198 6.53 -11.12 34.49
CA GLN A 198 6.60 -11.87 35.74
C GLN A 198 5.77 -11.14 36.78
N PHE A 199 4.49 -11.50 36.95
CA PHE A 199 3.69 -11.07 38.10
C PHE A 199 4.18 -11.81 39.34
N THR A 200 5.33 -11.42 39.89
CA THR A 200 5.67 -11.78 41.27
C THR A 200 4.81 -10.91 42.19
N CYS A 201 3.59 -11.37 42.50
CA CYS A 201 2.95 -10.98 43.75
C CYS A 201 3.83 -11.55 44.87
N ILE A 202 4.79 -10.76 45.33
CA ILE A 202 5.45 -11.02 46.61
C ILE A 202 4.38 -10.78 47.66
N TYR A 203 3.75 -11.85 48.15
CA TYR A 203 2.99 -11.77 49.39
C TYR A 203 3.97 -11.36 50.50
N PRO A 204 3.79 -10.22 51.18
CA PRO A 204 4.49 -9.97 52.42
C PRO A 204 3.92 -10.95 53.46
N LEU A 205 4.77 -11.83 53.97
CA LEU A 205 4.50 -12.58 55.20
C LEU A 205 4.51 -11.63 56.40
#